data_AF-X1JQ36-F1
#
_entry.id   AF-X1JQ36-F1
#
_cell.length_a   1.000
_cell.length_b   1.000
_cell.length_c   1.000
_cell.angle_alpha   90.00
_cell.angle_beta   90.00
_cell.angle_gamma   90.00
#
_symmetry.space_group_name_H-M   'P 1'
#
loop_
_entity.id
_entity.type
_entity.pdbx_description
1 polymer ?
#
loop_
_entity_poly.entity_id
_entity_poly.type
_entity_poly.pdbx_seq_one_letter_code
_entity_poly.pdbx_strand_id
1 'polypeptide(L)' 'MEANSASSKKDFRNKIFICKKEAQETKHWLRMMAKCLPERKDKLKELWKECQELTLIFQKITSSLREKK' A
#
# COMPACT_ATOMS: atom_id res chain seq x y z
N MET A 1 8.81 10.22 -1.46
CA MET A 1 9.99 11.09 -1.24
C MET A 1 10.97 10.44 -0.29
N GLU A 2 10.56 10.05 0.92
CA GLU A 2 11.48 9.46 1.90
C GLU A 2 12.15 8.14 1.47
N ALA A 3 11.40 7.21 0.88
CA ALA A 3 11.99 5.93 0.44
C ALA A 3 13.07 6.18 -0.63
N ASN A 4 12.82 7.06 -1.61
CA ASN A 4 13.78 7.37 -2.66
C ASN A 4 15.07 8.02 -2.14
N SER A 5 15.03 8.67 -0.97
CA SER A 5 16.18 9.28 -0.31
C SER A 5 16.74 8.42 0.83
N ALA A 6 16.44 7.11 0.84
CA ALA A 6 16.87 6.22 1.92
C ALA A 6 18.40 6.04 1.97
N SER A 7 18.97 6.13 3.17
CA SER A 7 20.43 6.04 3.38
C SER A 7 20.98 4.60 3.30
N SER A 8 20.12 3.59 3.20
CA SER A 8 20.52 2.19 3.01
C SER A 8 19.40 1.35 2.40
N LYS A 9 19.75 0.16 1.86
CA LYS A 9 18.74 -0.83 1.43
C LYS A 9 17.78 -1.25 2.54
N LYS A 10 18.27 -1.35 3.78
CA LYS A 10 17.44 -1.70 4.95
C LYS A 10 16.45 -0.59 5.28
N ASP A 11 16.90 0.66 5.25
CA ASP A 11 16.05 1.83 5.46
C ASP A 11 15.00 1.97 4.35
N PHE A 12 15.41 1.84 3.08
CA PHE A 12 14.50 1.81 1.93
C PHE A 12 13.40 0.76 2.13
N ARG A 13 13.78 -0.47 2.50
CA ARG A 13 12.84 -1.56 2.76
C ARG A 13 11.87 -1.21 3.89
N ASN A 14 12.35 -0.63 4.98
CA ASN A 14 11.49 -0.21 6.10
C ASN A 14 10.48 0.85 5.66
N LYS A 15 10.91 1.84 4.88
CA LYS A 15 10.00 2.89 4.36
C LYS A 15 8.96 2.33 3.39
N ILE A 16 9.34 1.42 2.49
CA ILE A 16 8.37 0.71 1.63
C ILE A 16 7.40 -0.13 2.46
N PHE A 17 7.87 -0.76 3.55
CA PHE A 17 7.00 -1.51 4.45
C PHE A 17 5.97 -0.62 5.16
N ILE A 18 6.37 0.60 5.54
CA ILE A 18 5.43 1.61 6.06
C ILE A 18 4.38 1.94 5.00
N CYS A 19 4.79 2.29 3.77
CA CYS A 19 3.84 2.56 2.68
C CYS A 19 2.84 1.41 2.45
N LYS A 20 3.30 0.15 2.56
CA LYS A 20 2.43 -1.02 2.49
C LYS A 20 1.38 -1.04 3.61
N LYS A 21 1.78 -0.79 4.86
CA LYS A 21 0.85 -0.75 6.00
C LYS A 21 -0.21 0.34 5.83
N GLU A 22 0.22 1.54 5.44
CA GLU A 22 -0.70 2.67 5.21
C GLU A 22 -1.71 2.38 4.08
N ALA A 23 -1.27 1.73 3.00
CA ALA A 23 -2.16 1.31 1.91
C ALA A 23 -3.19 0.25 2.38
N GLN A 24 -2.77 -0.70 3.22
CA GLN A 24 -3.66 -1.72 3.79
C GLN A 24 -4.68 -1.11 4.75
N GLU A 25 -4.28 -0.13 5.56
CA GLU A 25 -5.17 0.61 6.45
C GLU A 25 -6.17 1.46 5.64
N THR A 26 -5.70 2.21 4.64
CA THR A 26 -6.57 2.98 3.74
C THR A 26 -7.62 2.09 3.06
N LYS A 27 -7.20 0.90 2.58
CA LYS A 27 -8.10 -0.11 2.02
C LYS A 27 -9.17 -0.57 3.02
N HIS A 28 -8.82 -0.72 4.29
CA HIS A 28 -9.78 -1.05 5.36
C HIS A 28 -10.80 0.07 5.55
N TRP A 29 -10.36 1.32 5.62
CA TRP A 29 -11.24 2.50 5.72
C TRP A 29 -12.18 2.62 4.51
N LEU A 30 -11.67 2.44 3.29
CA LEU A 30 -12.48 2.43 2.06
C LEU A 30 -13.59 1.36 2.10
N ARG A 31 -13.29 0.17 2.65
CA ARG A 31 -14.29 -0.90 2.83
C ARG A 31 -15.39 -0.49 3.80
N MET A 32 -15.06 0.21 4.88
CA MET A 32 -16.05 0.70 5.85
C MET A 32 -16.88 1.84 5.27
N MET A 33 -16.24 2.80 4.59
CA MET A 33 -16.96 3.88 3.91
C MET A 33 -17.94 3.34 2.85
N ALA A 34 -17.59 2.28 2.12
CA ALA A 34 -18.50 1.68 1.13
C ALA A 34 -19.77 1.08 1.75
N LYS A 35 -19.77 0.81 3.06
CA LYS A 35 -20.98 0.42 3.81
C LYS A 35 -21.77 1.63 4.29
N CYS A 36 -21.08 2.69 4.70
CA CYS A 36 -21.69 3.92 5.22
C CYS A 36 -22.26 4.83 4.12
N LEU A 37 -21.70 4.76 2.90
CA LEU A 37 -22.05 5.60 1.75
C LEU A 37 -22.36 4.74 0.51
N PRO A 38 -23.50 4.02 0.47
CA PRO A 38 -23.85 3.14 -0.63
C PRO A 38 -23.92 3.84 -1.99
N GLU A 39 -24.27 5.12 -2.01
CA GLU A 39 -24.35 5.96 -3.21
C GLU A 39 -22.99 6.25 -3.85
N ARG A 40 -21.89 6.07 -3.10
CA ARG A 40 -20.50 6.24 -3.60
C ARG A 40 -19.76 4.91 -3.77
N LYS A 41 -20.46 3.78 -3.66
CA LYS A 41 -19.86 2.45 -3.61
C LYS A 41 -18.95 2.13 -4.79
N ASP A 42 -19.34 2.50 -6.02
CA ASP A 42 -18.54 2.20 -7.21
C ASP A 42 -17.20 2.95 -7.22
N LYS A 43 -17.23 4.26 -6.94
CA LYS A 43 -16.00 5.07 -6.78
C LYS A 43 -15.12 4.57 -5.63
N LEU A 44 -15.72 4.19 -4.50
CA LEU A 44 -14.97 3.64 -3.37
C LEU A 44 -14.35 2.27 -3.70
N LYS A 45 -15.01 1.47 -4.55
CA LYS A 45 -14.50 0.18 -5.02
C LYS A 45 -13.31 0.36 -5.97
N GLU A 46 -13.31 1.37 -6.82
CA GLU A 46 -12.16 1.75 -7.65
C GLU A 46 -10.94 2.11 -6.78
N LEU A 47 -11.12 3.03 -5.82
CA LEU A 47 -10.05 3.41 -4.88
C LEU A 47 -9.56 2.23 -4.04
N TRP A 48 -10.47 1.34 -3.63
CA TRP A 48 -10.12 0.13 -2.89
C TRP A 48 -9.24 -0.81 -3.72
N LYS A 49 -9.53 -0.92 -5.02
CA LYS A 49 -8.74 -1.71 -5.97
C LYS A 49 -7.34 -1.10 -6.16
N GLU A 50 -7.24 0.21 -6.32
CA GLU A 50 -5.95 0.91 -6.39
C GLU A 50 -5.11 0.68 -5.12
N CYS A 51 -5.71 0.78 -3.94
CA CYS A 51 -5.01 0.50 -2.68
C CYS A 51 -4.51 -0.96 -2.59
N GLN A 52 -5.28 -1.91 -3.14
CA GLN A 52 -4.85 -3.30 -3.25
C GLN A 52 -3.67 -3.46 -4.21
N GLU A 53 -3.71 -2.81 -5.38
CA GLU A 53 -2.61 -2.82 -6.36
C GLU A 53 -1.32 -2.23 -5.77
N LEU A 54 -1.41 -1.09 -5.07
CA LEU A 54 -0.30 -0.50 -4.33
C LEU A 54 0.27 -1.47 -3.28
N THR A 55 -0.59 -2.14 -2.52
CA THR A 55 -0.17 -3.15 -1.53
C THR A 55 0.64 -4.27 -2.20
N LEU A 56 0.21 -4.74 -3.37
CA LEU A 56 0.92 -5.79 -4.13
C LEU A 56 2.26 -5.29 -4.68
N ILE A 57 2.31 -4.06 -5.20
CA ILE A 57 3.53 -3.42 -5.68
C ILE A 57 4.56 -3.30 -4.54
N PHE A 58 4.16 -2.75 -3.38
CA PHE A 58 5.05 -2.64 -2.22
C PHE A 58 5.48 -4.01 -1.68
N GLN A 59 4.60 -5.02 -1.72
CA GLN A 59 4.97 -6.40 -1.37
C GLN A 59 6.01 -6.97 -2.35
N LYS A 60 5.86 -6.72 -3.66
CA LYS A 60 6.83 -7.18 -4.66
C LYS A 60 8.19 -6.51 -4.47
N ILE A 61 8.21 -5.20 -4.20
CA ILE A 61 9.45 -4.45 -3.92
C ILE A 61 10.14 -4.99 -2.66
N THR A 62 9.40 -5.20 -1.56
CA THR A 62 10.01 -5.72 -0.31
C THR A 62 10.52 -7.15 -0.44
N SER A 63 9.88 -7.99 -1.25
CA SER A 63 10.32 -9.37 -1.48
C SER A 63 11.54 -9.44 -2.40
N SER A 64 11.60 -8.64 -3.47
CA SER A 64 12.77 -8.61 -4.36
C SER A 64 14.03 -8.11 -3.66
N LEU A 65 13.90 -7.20 -2.68
CA LEU A 65 15.02 -6.75 -1.85
C LEU A 65 15.61 -7.85 -0.94
N ARG A 66 14.88 -8.95 -0.71
CA ARG A 66 15.34 -10.09 0.10
C ARG A 66 16.12 -11.12 -0.74
N GLU A 67 15.97 -11.11 -2.06
CA GLU A 67 16.67 -12.04 -2.96
C GLU A 67 18.12 -11.59 -3.18
N LYS A 68 18.97 -11.94 -2.21
CA LYS A 68 20.39 -12.20 -2.42
C LYS A 68 20.64 -13.64 -1.99
N LYS A 69 20.65 -14.55 -2.96
CA LYS A 69 21.44 -15.77 -2.88
C LYS A 69 22.77 -15.48 -3.55
#